data_AF-A0A1Y2X5N0-F1
#
_entry.id   AF-A0A1Y2X5N0-F1
#
_cell.length_a   1.000
_cell.length_b   1.000
_cell.length_c   1.000
_cell.angle_alpha   90.00
_cell.angle_beta   90.00
_cell.angle_gamma   90.00
#
_symmetry.space_group_name_H-M   'P 1'
#
loop_
_entity.id
_entity.type
_entity.pdbx_description
1 polymer ?
#
loop_
_entity_poly.entity_id
_entity_poly.type
_entity_poly.pdbx_seq_one_letter_code
_entity_poly.pdbx_strand_id
1 'polypeptide(L)'
;MTSYGERLLGDEHFKPLWESLEKYKALVFVHPVALDITPEKVGGYLPPQIIDFTHATTRAAVSLVVSGIITACPNVDIILSHAGGTTPFIAQRALDLLSDPTLQAQSPIDIVEAKHAIGRFYYDLALSTSTPQLKALLAFTSPSKLLYGSDSPYAPQNVIYEDLLRYAKFVASEEGKVIRPARLNENATALLEKHKSEQTILPTTRETGGSSHPEIGLESSKVAEQARHQLFNLNS
;
A
#
# COMPACT_ATOMS: atom_id res chain seq x y z
N MET A 1 6.06 -4.68 8.22
CA MET A 1 5.46 -5.89 8.84
C MET A 1 4.11 -5.51 9.42
N THR A 2 3.10 -6.38 9.36
CA THR A 2 1.73 -6.13 9.86
C THR A 2 1.54 -6.50 11.34
N SER A 3 2.46 -7.28 11.89
CA SER A 3 2.56 -7.64 13.30
C SER A 3 4.01 -7.94 13.68
N TYR A 4 4.28 -7.97 14.98
CA TYR A 4 5.52 -8.50 15.53
C TYR A 4 5.18 -9.38 16.74
N GLY A 5 5.56 -10.66 16.67
CA GLY A 5 5.00 -11.69 17.56
C GLY A 5 3.48 -11.75 17.41
N GLU A 6 2.76 -11.77 18.53
CA GLU A 6 1.29 -11.84 18.57
C GLU A 6 0.61 -10.46 18.51
N ARG A 7 1.38 -9.37 18.38
CA ARG A 7 0.88 -8.00 18.48
C ARG A 7 0.73 -7.34 17.12
N LEU A 8 -0.45 -6.77 16.86
CA LEU A 8 -0.68 -5.90 15.71
C LEU A 8 -0.04 -4.53 15.96
N LEU A 9 0.16 -3.77 14.88
CA LEU A 9 0.84 -2.48 14.94
C LEU A 9 0.16 -1.43 15.83
N GLY A 10 -1.15 -1.55 16.08
CA GLY A 10 -1.89 -0.65 16.97
C GLY A 10 -1.82 -1.00 18.46
N ASP A 11 -1.11 -2.07 18.83
CA ASP A 11 -0.94 -2.49 20.23
C ASP A 11 -0.19 -1.42 21.06
N GLU A 12 -0.62 -1.20 22.31
CA GLU A 12 -0.04 -0.20 23.22
C GLU A 12 1.46 -0.41 23.44
N HIS A 13 1.95 -1.64 23.35
CA HIS A 13 3.38 -1.96 23.44
C HIS A 13 4.22 -1.21 22.40
N PHE A 14 3.65 -0.86 21.24
CA PHE A 14 4.33 -0.11 20.19
C PHE A 14 4.15 1.41 20.30
N LYS A 15 3.44 1.93 21.30
CA LYS A 15 3.23 3.38 21.46
C LYS A 15 4.55 4.18 21.49
N PRO A 16 5.60 3.78 22.24
CA PRO A 16 6.88 4.51 22.22
C PRO A 16 7.58 4.52 20.85
N LEU A 17 7.36 3.47 20.04
CA LEU A 17 7.85 3.43 18.66
C LEU A 17 7.10 4.45 17.80
N TRP A 18 5.76 4.50 17.89
CA TRP A 18 4.96 5.47 17.14
C TRP A 18 5.25 6.92 17.54
N GLU A 19 5.46 7.20 18.82
CA GLU A 19 5.90 8.52 19.30
C GLU A 19 7.26 8.91 18.71
N SER A 20 8.18 7.95 18.57
CA SER A 20 9.47 8.17 17.92
C SER A 20 9.30 8.44 16.42
N LEU A 21 8.48 7.64 15.71
CA LEU A 21 8.20 7.84 14.29
C LEU A 21 7.53 9.19 14.02
N GLU A 22 6.62 9.62 14.89
CA GLU A 22 5.97 10.93 14.83
C GLU A 22 6.98 12.07 15.02
N LYS A 23 7.87 11.96 16.00
CA LYS A 23 8.95 12.94 16.22
C LYS A 23 9.80 13.13 14.96
N TYR A 24 10.08 12.05 14.23
CA TYR A 24 10.87 12.07 13.00
C TYR A 24 10.02 12.28 11.73
N LYS A 25 8.70 12.45 11.88
CA LYS A 25 7.75 12.57 10.76
C LYS A 25 8.00 11.46 9.73
N ALA A 26 8.03 10.21 10.18
CA ALA A 26 8.48 9.10 9.35
C ALA A 26 7.49 8.75 8.23
N LEU A 27 8.02 8.20 7.14
CA LEU A 27 7.25 7.44 6.16
C LEU A 27 7.41 5.95 6.46
N VAL A 28 6.30 5.24 6.67
CA VAL A 28 6.31 3.83 7.07
C VAL A 28 5.70 2.97 5.97
N PHE A 29 6.40 1.92 5.56
CA PHE A 29 5.89 0.90 4.63
C PHE A 29 5.49 -0.38 5.37
N VAL A 30 4.19 -0.73 5.31
CA VAL A 30 3.63 -1.87 6.01
C VAL A 30 3.40 -3.03 5.05
N HIS A 31 4.38 -3.94 5.03
CA HIS A 31 4.27 -5.23 4.34
C HIS A 31 3.67 -6.32 5.25
N PRO A 32 2.82 -7.23 4.74
CA PRO A 32 2.26 -8.33 5.52
C PRO A 32 3.29 -9.35 6.00
N VAL A 33 2.91 -10.03 7.08
CA VAL A 33 3.53 -11.25 7.59
C VAL A 33 2.44 -12.31 7.74
N ALA A 34 2.84 -13.59 7.74
CA ALA A 34 1.90 -14.69 7.86
C ALA A 34 1.08 -14.60 9.14
N LEU A 35 -0.22 -14.86 9.02
CA LEU A 35 -1.11 -15.09 10.15
C LEU A 35 -0.97 -16.55 10.58
N ASP A 36 -1.05 -16.79 11.90
CA ASP A 36 -1.11 -18.16 12.42
C ASP A 36 -2.53 -18.70 12.24
N ILE A 37 -2.76 -19.42 11.14
CA ILE A 37 -4.05 -19.99 10.73
C ILE A 37 -3.86 -21.49 10.45
N THR A 38 -4.76 -22.31 10.99
CA THR A 38 -4.78 -23.76 10.77
C THR A 38 -6.07 -24.19 10.08
N PRO A 39 -6.02 -24.87 8.91
CA PRO A 39 -4.81 -25.25 8.16
C PRO A 39 -4.15 -24.05 7.45
N GLU A 40 -2.81 -24.05 7.38
CA GLU A 40 -2.03 -22.96 6.75
C GLU A 40 -2.25 -22.89 5.22
N LYS A 41 -2.32 -24.05 4.55
CA LYS A 41 -2.45 -24.10 3.10
C LYS A 41 -3.90 -24.08 2.67
N VAL A 42 -4.25 -23.14 1.79
CA VAL A 42 -5.57 -23.08 1.18
C VAL A 42 -5.69 -24.18 0.12
N GLY A 43 -6.73 -25.00 0.23
CA GLY A 43 -6.94 -26.16 -0.66
C GLY A 43 -5.84 -27.23 -0.58
N GLY A 44 -5.01 -27.21 0.47
CA GLY A 44 -3.92 -28.18 0.69
C GLY A 44 -2.60 -27.88 -0.04
N TYR A 45 -2.52 -26.85 -0.90
CA TYR A 45 -1.31 -26.54 -1.66
C TYR A 45 -0.99 -25.05 -1.82
N LEU A 46 -1.99 -24.16 -1.81
CA LEU A 46 -1.74 -22.72 -1.95
C LEU A 46 -1.12 -22.18 -0.66
N PRO A 47 -0.05 -21.39 -0.76
CA PRO A 47 0.61 -20.86 0.42
C PRO A 47 -0.14 -19.62 0.94
N PRO A 48 0.03 -19.24 2.22
CA PRO A 48 -0.83 -18.23 2.90
C PRO A 48 -0.75 -16.83 2.28
N GLN A 49 0.30 -16.53 1.53
CA GLN A 49 0.51 -15.25 0.83
C GLN A 49 -0.63 -14.89 -0.12
N ILE A 50 -1.33 -15.89 -0.66
CA ILE A 50 -2.35 -15.68 -1.69
C ILE A 50 -3.61 -15.01 -1.12
N ILE A 51 -3.94 -15.25 0.15
CA ILE A 51 -5.18 -14.76 0.77
C ILE A 51 -4.86 -14.06 2.10
N ASP A 52 -4.17 -14.75 3.00
CA ASP A 52 -4.03 -14.33 4.39
C ASP A 52 -3.16 -13.08 4.54
N PHE A 53 -2.20 -12.86 3.65
CA PHE A 53 -1.37 -11.65 3.65
C PHE A 53 -2.22 -10.40 3.39
N THR A 54 -3.20 -10.47 2.50
CA THR A 54 -4.11 -9.34 2.25
C THR A 54 -4.98 -9.03 3.47
N HIS A 55 -5.39 -10.07 4.21
CA HIS A 55 -6.11 -9.91 5.47
C HIS A 55 -5.20 -9.39 6.59
N ALA A 56 -3.94 -9.81 6.65
CA ALA A 56 -2.96 -9.31 7.60
C ALA A 56 -2.76 -7.79 7.45
N THR A 57 -2.64 -7.30 6.22
CA THR A 57 -2.58 -5.86 5.92
C THR A 57 -3.82 -5.13 6.41
N THR A 58 -5.02 -5.66 6.12
CA THR A 58 -6.27 -5.04 6.58
C THR A 58 -6.40 -5.04 8.11
N ARG A 59 -6.01 -6.12 8.78
CA ARG A 59 -6.01 -6.19 10.26
C ARG A 59 -5.08 -5.14 10.86
N ALA A 60 -3.88 -4.97 10.31
CA ALA A 60 -2.96 -3.93 10.76
C ALA A 60 -3.52 -2.52 10.53
N ALA A 61 -4.10 -2.25 9.36
CA ALA A 61 -4.71 -0.95 9.05
C ALA A 61 -5.85 -0.61 10.01
N VAL A 62 -6.79 -1.53 10.22
CA VAL A 62 -7.89 -1.34 11.17
C VAL A 62 -7.36 -1.19 12.60
N SER A 63 -6.40 -2.01 13.01
CA SER A 63 -5.78 -1.93 14.34
C SER A 63 -5.17 -0.54 14.60
N LEU A 64 -4.43 0.01 13.64
CA LEU A 64 -3.85 1.35 13.76
C LEU A 64 -4.89 2.47 13.85
N VAL A 65 -6.01 2.31 13.15
CA VAL A 65 -7.12 3.27 13.21
C VAL A 65 -7.78 3.19 14.57
N VAL A 66 -8.32 2.03 14.96
CA VAL A 66 -9.13 1.90 16.17
C VAL A 66 -8.34 2.03 17.47
N SER A 67 -7.01 1.92 17.44
CA SER A 67 -6.15 2.24 18.60
C SER A 67 -5.82 3.73 18.71
N GLY A 68 -6.26 4.56 17.77
CA GLY A 68 -6.00 6.00 17.75
C GLY A 68 -4.59 6.40 17.33
N ILE A 69 -3.72 5.45 16.96
CA ILE A 69 -2.34 5.74 16.54
C ILE A 69 -2.30 6.69 15.36
N ILE A 70 -3.15 6.47 14.35
CA ILE A 70 -3.21 7.37 13.19
C ILE A 70 -3.55 8.80 13.64
N THR A 71 -4.57 8.96 14.50
CA THR A 71 -4.96 10.28 15.02
C THR A 71 -3.86 10.93 15.86
N ALA A 72 -3.16 10.15 16.70
CA ALA A 72 -2.07 10.62 17.54
C ALA A 72 -0.77 10.94 16.79
N CYS A 73 -0.56 10.37 15.60
CA CYS A 73 0.61 10.55 14.76
C CYS A 73 0.27 11.23 13.42
N PRO A 74 -0.08 12.54 13.44
CA PRO A 74 -0.48 13.26 12.23
C PRO A 74 0.65 13.50 11.21
N ASN A 75 1.92 13.44 11.63
CA ASN A 75 3.05 13.64 10.74
C ASN A 75 3.65 12.34 10.20
N VAL A 76 3.18 11.18 10.66
CA VAL A 76 3.52 9.88 10.07
C VAL A 76 2.56 9.57 8.91
N ASP A 77 3.12 9.27 7.74
CA ASP A 77 2.36 8.67 6.64
C ASP A 77 2.70 7.17 6.53
N ILE A 78 1.67 6.38 6.22
CA ILE A 78 1.77 4.92 6.14
C ILE A 78 1.32 4.47 4.76
N ILE A 79 2.17 3.68 4.11
CA ILE A 79 1.89 2.96 2.87
C ILE A 79 1.52 1.52 3.22
N LEU A 80 0.34 1.07 2.79
CA LEU A 80 -0.14 -0.29 2.94
C LEU A 80 0.16 -1.10 1.68
N SER A 81 0.71 -2.31 1.86
CA SER A 81 1.03 -3.18 0.74
C SER A 81 -0.18 -3.75 0.02
N HIS A 82 0.01 -4.06 -1.27
CA HIS A 82 -0.93 -4.85 -2.07
C HIS A 82 -2.33 -4.24 -2.11
N ALA A 83 -2.41 -2.96 -2.50
CA ALA A 83 -3.62 -2.13 -2.49
C ALA A 83 -4.33 -2.05 -1.12
N GLY A 84 -3.59 -2.25 -0.03
CA GLY A 84 -4.15 -2.32 1.32
C GLY A 84 -4.84 -3.65 1.63
N GLY A 85 -4.58 -4.69 0.83
CA GLY A 85 -5.23 -5.98 0.93
C GLY A 85 -6.74 -5.87 0.71
N THR A 86 -7.52 -6.25 1.72
CA THR A 86 -8.99 -6.18 1.67
C THR A 86 -9.58 -4.88 2.21
N THR A 87 -8.74 -3.91 2.62
CA THR A 87 -9.17 -2.66 3.27
C THR A 87 -10.20 -1.90 2.46
N PRO A 88 -10.04 -1.68 1.13
CA PRO A 88 -11.04 -0.97 0.34
C PRO A 88 -12.43 -1.61 0.34
N PHE A 89 -12.49 -2.92 0.60
CA PHE A 89 -13.75 -3.67 0.59
C PHE A 89 -14.40 -3.78 1.98
N ILE A 90 -13.61 -3.94 3.05
CA ILE A 90 -14.15 -4.28 4.39
C ILE A 90 -13.93 -3.24 5.49
N ALA A 91 -13.15 -2.18 5.26
CA ALA A 91 -12.83 -1.23 6.33
C ALA A 91 -14.07 -0.57 6.91
N GLN A 92 -15.03 -0.15 6.08
CA GLN A 92 -16.27 0.47 6.55
C GLN A 92 -17.04 -0.45 7.49
N ARG A 93 -17.15 -1.75 7.14
CA ARG A 93 -17.79 -2.76 7.98
C ARG A 93 -17.11 -2.88 9.36
N ALA A 94 -15.79 -2.79 9.41
CA ALA A 94 -15.06 -2.85 10.68
C ALA A 94 -15.27 -1.57 11.52
N LEU A 95 -15.23 -0.40 10.89
CA LEU A 95 -15.35 0.88 11.59
C LEU A 95 -16.79 1.20 12.04
N ASP A 96 -17.81 0.70 11.33
CA ASP A 96 -19.21 0.87 11.73
C ASP A 96 -19.51 0.26 13.10
N LEU A 97 -18.71 -0.72 13.54
CA LEU A 97 -18.81 -1.31 14.87
C LEU A 97 -18.51 -0.30 16.00
N LEU A 98 -17.83 0.81 15.72
CA LEU A 98 -17.67 1.91 16.69
C LEU A 98 -19.00 2.64 16.97
N SER A 99 -20.07 2.35 16.23
CA SER A 99 -21.42 2.83 16.58
C SER A 99 -22.02 2.08 17.77
N ASP A 100 -21.48 0.90 18.13
CA ASP A 100 -21.83 0.19 19.35
C ASP A 100 -21.13 0.85 20.55
N PRO A 101 -21.87 1.36 21.55
CA PRO A 101 -21.28 2.03 22.70
C PRO A 101 -20.29 1.18 23.50
N THR A 102 -20.48 -0.14 23.53
CA THR A 102 -19.61 -1.08 24.25
C THR A 102 -18.26 -1.22 23.56
N LEU A 103 -18.26 -1.29 22.23
CA LEU A 103 -17.03 -1.35 21.44
C LEU A 103 -16.34 0.02 21.36
N GLN A 104 -17.12 1.10 21.22
CA GLN A 104 -16.62 2.47 21.27
C GLN A 104 -15.88 2.76 22.58
N ALA A 105 -16.37 2.26 23.72
CA ALA A 105 -15.71 2.44 25.01
C ALA A 105 -14.31 1.80 25.10
N GLN A 106 -13.96 0.89 24.17
CA GLN A 106 -12.64 0.26 24.07
C GLN A 106 -11.69 1.02 23.11
N SER A 107 -12.21 1.99 22.34
CA SER A 107 -11.45 2.79 21.38
C SER A 107 -11.27 4.21 21.92
N PRO A 108 -10.06 4.81 21.81
CA PRO A 108 -9.85 6.20 22.19
C PRO A 108 -10.41 7.19 21.16
N ILE A 109 -10.87 6.71 20.00
CA ILE A 109 -11.41 7.53 18.91
C ILE A 109 -12.83 7.14 18.55
N ASP A 110 -13.62 8.11 18.10
CA ASP A 110 -14.98 7.87 17.61
C ASP A 110 -15.05 7.44 16.14
N ILE A 111 -16.26 7.13 15.66
CA ILE A 111 -16.48 6.72 14.25
C ILE A 111 -16.11 7.82 13.23
N VAL A 112 -16.24 9.10 13.59
CA VAL A 112 -15.90 10.22 12.70
C VAL A 112 -14.39 10.33 12.57
N GLU A 113 -13.67 10.26 13.68
CA GLU A 113 -12.21 10.22 13.71
C GLU A 113 -11.67 8.99 12.98
N ALA A 114 -12.31 7.82 13.16
CA ALA A 114 -11.91 6.59 12.48
C ALA A 114 -12.06 6.68 10.96
N LYS A 115 -13.16 7.28 10.48
CA LYS A 115 -13.39 7.55 9.04
C LYS A 115 -12.37 8.53 8.46
N HIS A 116 -11.94 9.51 9.24
CA HIS A 116 -10.87 10.40 8.81
C HIS A 116 -9.52 9.67 8.77
N ALA A 117 -9.21 8.89 9.82
CA ALA A 117 -7.96 8.16 9.96
C ALA A 117 -7.74 7.12 8.84
N ILE A 118 -8.76 6.33 8.49
CA ILE A 118 -8.66 5.31 7.43
C ILE A 118 -8.38 5.93 6.05
N GLY A 119 -8.83 7.17 5.81
CA GLY A 119 -8.57 7.91 4.57
C GLY A 119 -7.13 8.43 4.43
N ARG A 120 -6.30 8.33 5.48
CA ARG A 120 -4.93 8.88 5.46
C ARG A 120 -3.91 7.96 4.78
N PHE A 121 -4.18 6.66 4.74
CA PHE A 121 -3.25 5.68 4.19
C PHE A 121 -2.93 5.91 2.71
N TYR A 122 -1.69 5.58 2.35
CA TYR A 122 -1.23 5.40 0.98
C TYR A 122 -1.27 3.91 0.63
N TYR A 123 -1.32 3.59 -0.66
CA TYR A 123 -1.47 2.22 -1.16
C TYR A 123 -0.52 1.99 -2.32
N ASP A 124 0.34 0.97 -2.23
CA ASP A 124 1.05 0.50 -3.41
C ASP A 124 0.18 -0.48 -4.20
N LEU A 125 0.35 -0.52 -5.53
CA LEU A 125 -0.47 -1.35 -6.41
C LEU A 125 0.08 -2.77 -6.64
N ALA A 126 1.11 -3.21 -5.92
CA ALA A 126 1.77 -4.47 -6.21
C ALA A 126 0.79 -5.65 -6.16
N LEU A 127 0.81 -6.49 -7.20
CA LEU A 127 0.00 -7.71 -7.31
C LEU A 127 -1.52 -7.45 -7.26
N SER A 128 -1.96 -6.20 -7.45
CA SER A 128 -3.31 -5.75 -7.13
C SER A 128 -3.94 -4.88 -8.22
N THR A 129 -3.70 -5.21 -9.48
CA THR A 129 -4.12 -4.38 -10.63
C THR A 129 -5.29 -4.92 -11.44
N SER A 130 -6.03 -5.92 -10.94
CA SER A 130 -7.26 -6.33 -11.63
C SER A 130 -8.29 -5.19 -11.63
N THR A 131 -9.15 -5.14 -12.65
CA THR A 131 -10.16 -4.08 -12.78
C THR A 131 -11.03 -3.92 -11.52
N PRO A 132 -11.56 -4.99 -10.89
CA PRO A 132 -12.33 -4.84 -9.65
C PRO A 132 -11.52 -4.23 -8.50
N GLN A 133 -10.24 -4.62 -8.35
CA GLN A 133 -9.36 -4.07 -7.31
C GLN A 133 -9.14 -2.57 -7.51
N LEU A 134 -8.78 -2.15 -8.72
CA LEU A 134 -8.51 -0.74 -9.02
C LEU A 134 -9.76 0.12 -8.88
N LYS A 135 -10.93 -0.38 -9.30
CA LYS A 135 -12.21 0.32 -9.12
C LYS A 135 -12.59 0.47 -7.65
N ALA A 136 -12.45 -0.59 -6.85
CA ALA A 136 -12.71 -0.53 -5.41
C ALA A 136 -11.78 0.48 -4.72
N LEU A 137 -10.50 0.48 -5.11
CA LEU A 137 -9.51 1.39 -4.56
C LEU A 137 -9.80 2.86 -4.91
N LEU A 138 -10.17 3.14 -6.17
CA LEU A 138 -10.56 4.48 -6.61
C LEU A 138 -11.87 4.98 -5.99
N ALA A 139 -12.78 4.06 -5.62
CA ALA A 139 -13.97 4.40 -4.86
C ALA A 139 -13.67 4.65 -3.37
N PHE A 140 -12.59 4.07 -2.85
CA PHE A 140 -12.24 4.09 -1.44
C PHE A 140 -11.29 5.25 -1.05
N THR A 141 -10.34 5.59 -1.92
CA THR A 141 -9.33 6.62 -1.64
C THR A 141 -9.10 7.55 -2.83
N SER A 142 -8.47 8.69 -2.58
CA SER A 142 -8.07 9.63 -3.62
C SER A 142 -6.98 9.01 -4.51
N PRO A 143 -6.98 9.25 -5.83
CA PRO A 143 -5.89 8.89 -6.72
C PRO A 143 -4.51 9.41 -6.26
N SER A 144 -4.45 10.50 -5.47
CA SER A 144 -3.20 11.03 -4.91
C SER A 144 -2.57 10.17 -3.80
N LYS A 145 -3.29 9.17 -3.30
CA LYS A 145 -2.82 8.20 -2.29
C LYS A 145 -2.27 6.91 -2.91
N LEU A 146 -2.28 6.80 -4.24
CA LEU A 146 -1.92 5.59 -4.95
C LEU A 146 -0.48 5.66 -5.47
N LEU A 147 0.27 4.58 -5.29
CA LEU A 147 1.68 4.46 -5.62
C LEU A 147 1.91 3.20 -6.46
N TYR A 148 2.91 3.21 -7.33
CA TYR A 148 3.32 2.00 -8.02
C TYR A 148 4.22 1.14 -7.12
N GLY A 149 3.98 -0.17 -7.10
CA GLY A 149 4.82 -1.18 -6.47
C GLY A 149 4.78 -2.46 -7.30
N SER A 150 5.86 -3.25 -7.27
CA SER A 150 5.94 -4.53 -8.00
C SER A 150 6.10 -5.76 -7.12
N ASP A 151 6.46 -5.56 -5.84
CA ASP A 151 6.82 -6.63 -4.90
C ASP A 151 8.03 -7.49 -5.36
N SER A 152 8.92 -6.90 -6.17
CA SER A 152 10.20 -7.54 -6.55
C SER A 152 11.17 -7.60 -5.36
N PRO A 153 11.93 -8.69 -5.17
CA PRO A 153 12.02 -9.89 -6.01
C PRO A 153 11.12 -11.05 -5.56
N TYR A 154 10.18 -10.83 -4.63
CA TYR A 154 9.33 -11.90 -4.10
C TYR A 154 8.23 -12.32 -5.09
N ALA A 155 7.64 -11.34 -5.78
CA ALA A 155 6.73 -11.58 -6.88
C ALA A 155 7.49 -12.19 -8.07
N PRO A 156 7.03 -13.36 -8.60
CA PRO A 156 7.58 -13.91 -9.81
C PRO A 156 7.44 -12.92 -10.97
N GLN A 157 8.48 -12.80 -11.79
CA GLN A 157 8.55 -11.80 -12.85
C GLN A 157 7.40 -11.90 -13.87
N ASN A 158 6.96 -13.12 -14.20
CA ASN A 158 5.79 -13.33 -15.06
C ASN A 158 4.51 -12.76 -14.43
N VAL A 159 4.35 -12.86 -13.10
CA VAL A 159 3.23 -12.27 -12.38
C VAL A 159 3.31 -10.74 -12.43
N ILE A 160 4.49 -10.15 -12.25
CA ILE A 160 4.70 -8.70 -12.38
C ILE A 160 4.29 -8.19 -13.76
N TYR A 161 4.67 -8.89 -14.85
CA TYR A 161 4.30 -8.46 -16.20
C TYR A 161 2.80 -8.61 -16.49
N GLU A 162 2.16 -9.66 -15.98
CA GLU A 162 0.70 -9.80 -16.06
C GLU A 162 -0.02 -8.69 -15.29
N ASP A 163 0.50 -8.32 -14.12
CA ASP A 163 0.00 -7.21 -13.31
C ASP A 163 0.16 -5.87 -14.02
N LEU A 164 1.32 -5.62 -14.65
CA LEU A 164 1.54 -4.44 -15.49
C LEU A 164 0.62 -4.41 -16.71
N LEU A 165 0.35 -5.54 -17.36
CA LEU A 165 -0.55 -5.60 -18.52
C LEU A 165 -2.00 -5.31 -18.11
N ARG A 166 -2.46 -5.83 -16.97
CA ARG A 166 -3.79 -5.50 -16.41
C ARG A 166 -3.91 -4.03 -16.08
N TYR A 167 -2.89 -3.47 -15.42
CA TYR A 167 -2.82 -2.05 -15.11
C TYR A 167 -2.85 -1.18 -16.37
N ALA A 168 -1.99 -1.48 -17.37
CA ALA A 168 -1.90 -0.74 -18.62
C ALA A 168 -3.25 -0.70 -19.38
N LYS A 169 -3.96 -1.83 -19.44
CA LYS A 169 -5.32 -1.90 -19.99
C LYS A 169 -6.31 -1.02 -19.22
N PHE A 170 -6.23 -1.01 -17.90
CA PHE A 170 -7.13 -0.19 -17.07
C PHE A 170 -6.88 1.31 -17.27
N VAL A 171 -5.63 1.77 -17.25
CA VAL A 171 -5.30 3.20 -17.36
C VAL A 171 -5.47 3.80 -18.76
N ALA A 172 -5.65 2.94 -19.76
CA ALA A 172 -6.08 3.32 -21.10
C ALA A 172 -7.58 3.71 -21.17
N SER A 173 -8.38 3.36 -20.15
CA SER A 173 -9.77 3.79 -20.03
C SER A 173 -9.91 5.21 -19.45
N GLU A 174 -11.07 5.84 -19.66
CA GLU A 174 -11.39 7.15 -19.08
C GLU A 174 -11.39 7.14 -17.54
N GLU A 175 -11.81 6.05 -16.93
CA GLU A 175 -11.83 5.87 -15.48
C GLU A 175 -10.41 5.73 -14.92
N GLY A 176 -9.55 4.96 -15.60
CA GLY A 176 -8.19 4.69 -15.14
C GLY A 176 -7.18 5.82 -15.40
N LYS A 177 -7.52 6.84 -16.19
CA LYS A 177 -6.58 7.92 -16.53
C LYS A 177 -6.06 8.69 -15.31
N VAL A 178 -6.83 8.71 -14.22
CA VAL A 178 -6.49 9.40 -12.97
C VAL A 178 -5.37 8.73 -12.19
N ILE A 179 -4.94 7.52 -12.57
CA ILE A 179 -3.81 6.80 -11.98
C ILE A 179 -2.80 6.38 -13.05
N ARG A 180 -2.62 7.16 -14.12
CA ARG A 180 -1.56 6.92 -15.12
C ARG A 180 -0.16 6.92 -14.48
N PRO A 181 0.85 6.30 -15.14
CA PRO A 181 2.22 6.22 -14.61
C PRO A 181 2.78 7.57 -14.14
N ALA A 182 2.58 8.64 -14.91
CA ALA A 182 2.99 9.99 -14.53
C ALA A 182 2.39 10.42 -13.18
N ARG A 183 1.10 10.16 -12.95
CA ARG A 183 0.44 10.47 -11.67
C ARG A 183 1.00 9.65 -10.52
N LEU A 184 1.21 8.35 -10.70
CA LEU A 184 1.80 7.51 -9.64
C LEU A 184 3.23 7.94 -9.30
N ASN A 185 4.00 8.38 -10.30
CA ASN A 185 5.34 8.94 -10.11
C ASN A 185 5.31 10.30 -9.38
N GLU A 186 4.39 11.19 -9.76
CA GLU A 186 4.14 12.46 -9.06
C GLU A 186 3.80 12.22 -7.58
N ASN A 187 2.88 11.30 -7.30
CA ASN A 187 2.47 10.95 -5.94
C ASN A 187 3.65 10.44 -5.11
N ALA A 188 4.44 9.50 -5.66
CA ALA A 188 5.61 8.94 -4.98
C ALA A 188 6.67 10.01 -4.70
N THR A 189 6.95 10.87 -5.69
CA THR A 189 7.93 11.95 -5.55
C THR A 189 7.49 12.94 -4.48
N ALA A 190 6.23 13.37 -4.50
CA ALA A 190 5.70 14.30 -3.50
C ALA A 190 5.74 13.71 -2.08
N LEU A 191 5.41 12.42 -1.93
CA LEU A 191 5.46 11.73 -0.65
C LEU A 191 6.89 11.60 -0.13
N LEU A 192 7.84 11.20 -0.97
CA LEU A 192 9.25 11.09 -0.57
C LEU A 192 9.85 12.45 -0.21
N GLU A 193 9.56 13.50 -0.97
CA GLU A 193 10.03 14.85 -0.66
C GLU A 193 9.39 15.40 0.63
N LYS A 194 8.11 15.10 0.91
CA LYS A 194 7.47 15.45 2.21
C LYS A 194 8.23 14.89 3.40
N HIS A 195 8.78 13.68 3.27
CA HIS A 195 9.45 12.94 4.35
C HIS A 195 10.98 13.00 4.28
N LYS A 196 11.53 13.88 3.45
CA LYS A 196 12.98 14.06 3.32
C LYS A 196 13.53 14.71 4.57
N SER A 197 14.47 14.03 5.23
CA SER A 197 15.18 14.57 6.39
C SER A 197 16.11 15.71 5.99
N GLU A 198 16.20 16.77 6.81
CA GLU A 198 17.25 17.80 6.67
C GLU A 198 18.67 17.20 6.80
N GLN A 199 18.81 16.07 7.47
CA GLN A 199 20.04 15.28 7.58
C GLN A 199 20.11 14.19 6.51
N THR A 200 19.86 14.56 5.26
CA THR A 200 19.97 13.62 4.15
C THR A 200 21.44 13.18 3.97
N ILE A 201 21.73 11.90 4.29
CA ILE A 201 22.98 11.20 3.92
C ILE A 201 22.90 10.66 2.47
N LEU A 202 21.85 11.01 1.72
CA LEU A 202 21.80 10.71 0.29
C LEU A 202 22.73 11.69 -0.45
N PRO A 203 23.59 11.21 -1.35
CA PRO A 203 24.50 12.08 -2.09
C PRO A 203 23.70 13.14 -2.87
N THR A 204 24.04 14.41 -2.64
CA THR A 204 23.39 15.59 -3.23
C THR A 204 23.88 15.90 -4.64
N THR A 205 24.83 15.13 -5.16
CA THR A 205 25.37 15.28 -6.51
C THR A 205 24.61 14.40 -7.49
N ARG A 206 23.87 15.03 -8.40
CA ARG A 206 23.62 14.44 -9.73
C ARG A 206 24.98 14.31 -10.40
N GLU A 207 25.61 13.15 -10.28
CA GLU A 207 26.60 12.75 -11.26
C GLU A 207 25.87 12.58 -12.58
N THR A 208 26.11 13.51 -13.52
CA THR A 208 25.86 13.29 -14.94
C THR A 208 26.93 12.33 -15.48
N GLY A 209 26.90 11.09 -14.98
CA GLY A 209 27.65 9.94 -15.50
C GLY A 209 26.69 9.07 -16.31
N GLY A 210 27.14 8.61 -17.48
CA GLY A 210 26.32 8.03 -18.55
C GLY A 210 25.19 7.11 -18.10
N SER A 211 24.01 7.33 -18.66
CA SER A 211 22.83 6.49 -18.49
C SER A 211 23.14 5.06 -18.93
N SER A 212 23.39 4.16 -17.99
CA SER A 212 22.88 2.81 -18.13
C SER A 212 21.41 2.87 -17.71
N HIS A 213 20.52 2.56 -18.63
CA HIS A 213 19.10 2.39 -18.32
C HIS A 213 18.96 1.36 -17.18
N PRO A 214 17.97 1.50 -16.28
CA PRO A 214 17.70 0.45 -15.30
C PRO A 214 17.54 -0.90 -16.02
N GLU A 215 18.32 -1.90 -15.60
CA GLU A 215 18.39 -3.25 -16.21
C GLU A 215 17.11 -4.08 -16.03
N ILE A 216 16.04 -3.50 -15.49
CA ILE A 216 14.73 -4.16 -15.38
C ILE A 216 13.92 -3.84 -16.64
N GLY A 217 13.71 -4.84 -17.50
CA GLY A 217 12.77 -4.73 -18.63
C GLY A 217 13.34 -4.91 -20.04
N LEU A 218 14.54 -5.49 -20.20
CA LEU A 218 15.12 -5.83 -21.52
C LEU A 218 14.79 -7.26 -22.01
N GLU A 219 13.91 -7.99 -21.32
CA GLU A 219 13.65 -9.40 -21.63
C GLU A 219 12.60 -9.65 -22.73
N SER A 220 12.80 -10.76 -23.42
CA SER A 220 12.10 -11.24 -24.62
C SER A 220 10.77 -11.96 -24.33
N SER A 221 10.05 -11.56 -23.28
CA SER A 221 8.68 -12.05 -23.04
C SER A 221 7.66 -11.21 -23.82
N LYS A 222 6.74 -11.88 -24.53
CA LYS A 222 5.63 -11.22 -25.25
C LYS A 222 4.76 -10.35 -24.34
N VAL A 223 4.55 -10.78 -23.09
CA VAL A 223 3.74 -10.02 -22.11
C VAL A 223 4.48 -8.76 -21.68
N ALA A 224 5.79 -8.86 -21.45
CA ALA A 224 6.63 -7.70 -21.13
C ALA A 224 6.65 -6.70 -22.31
N GLU A 225 6.76 -7.19 -23.54
CA GLU A 225 6.72 -6.35 -24.75
C GLU A 225 5.38 -5.63 -24.90
N GLN A 226 4.26 -6.34 -24.70
CA GLN A 226 2.93 -5.76 -24.74
C GLN A 226 2.73 -4.71 -23.65
N ALA A 227 3.13 -4.99 -22.41
CA ALA A 227 3.04 -4.04 -21.30
C ALA A 227 3.86 -2.77 -21.59
N ARG A 228 5.09 -2.91 -22.10
CA ARG A 228 5.92 -1.77 -22.52
C ARG A 228 5.23 -0.95 -23.60
N HIS A 229 4.80 -1.57 -24.69
CA HIS A 229 4.15 -0.87 -25.81
C HIS A 229 2.91 -0.09 -25.36
N GLN A 230 2.08 -0.68 -24.49
CA GLN A 230 0.90 0.01 -23.96
C GLN A 230 1.28 1.18 -23.06
N LEU A 231 2.28 1.03 -22.18
CA LEU A 231 2.72 2.09 -21.28
C LEU A 231 3.41 3.24 -22.00
N PHE A 232 4.20 2.97 -23.05
CA PHE A 232 4.84 4.02 -23.85
C PHE A 232 3.81 4.94 -24.51
N ASN A 233 2.73 4.38 -25.06
CA ASN A 233 1.66 5.15 -25.74
C ASN A 233 0.82 6.01 -24.78
N LEU A 234 0.94 5.81 -23.46
CA LEU A 234 0.21 6.57 -22.45
C LEU A 234 0.96 7.80 -21.95
N ASN A 235 2.27 7.90 -22.23
CA ASN A 235 3.16 8.99 -21.83
C ASN A 235 3.50 9.95 -22.99
N SER A 236 3.10 9.63 -24.22
CA SER A 236 3.13 10.47 -25.42
C SER A 236 1.84 11.26 -25.58
#